data_AF-A0A8D8I7H2-F1
#
_entry.id   AF-A0A8D8I7H2-F1
#
_cell.length_a   1.000
_cell.length_b   1.000
_cell.length_c   1.000
_cell.angle_alpha   90.00
_cell.angle_beta   90.00
_cell.angle_gamma   90.00
#
_symmetry.space_group_name_H-M   'P 1'
#
loop_
_entity.id
_entity.type
_entity.pdbx_description
1 polymer ?
#
loop_
_entity_poly.entity_id
_entity_poly.type
_entity_poly.pdbx_seq_one_letter_code
_entity_poly.pdbx_strand_id
1 'polypeptide(L)'
;KFQKSMLIERNGRKIGIIGVILKTTDNIANTGKLKFSDESESVKAEAELLKQQGANIIIVLSHCGLDVDEIIAANAGPDIDIIVGGHSHTFLYTGDHPKIPGTSQGEYPTVVTQQGGHKVLIVQA
;
A
#
# COMPACT_ATOMS: atom_id res chain seq x y z
N LYS A 1 5.33 14.37 -16.53
CA LYS A 1 5.54 14.26 -15.06
C LYS A 1 4.47 13.32 -14.53
N PHE A 2 4.84 12.26 -13.80
CA PHE A 2 3.88 11.28 -13.29
C PHE A 2 3.13 11.86 -12.08
N GLN A 3 1.82 11.62 -11.97
CA GLN A 3 1.06 11.92 -10.77
C GLN A 3 1.36 10.85 -9.72
N LYS A 4 1.89 11.26 -8.57
CA LYS A 4 2.27 10.35 -7.49
C LYS A 4 1.08 9.92 -6.63
N SER A 5 0.14 10.85 -6.47
CA SER A 5 -1.09 10.63 -5.72
C SER A 5 -2.25 11.43 -6.30
N MET A 6 -3.43 11.16 -5.76
CA MET A 6 -4.62 11.98 -5.95
C MET A 6 -5.42 12.08 -4.65
N LEU A 7 -6.17 13.18 -4.53
CA LEU A 7 -7.12 13.39 -3.46
C LEU A 7 -8.53 13.36 -4.06
N ILE A 8 -9.38 12.47 -3.57
CA ILE A 8 -10.80 12.37 -3.98
C ILE A 8 -11.71 12.64 -2.78
N GLU A 9 -12.93 13.10 -3.05
CA GLU A 9 -13.94 13.26 -1.99
C GLU A 9 -15.10 12.30 -2.21
N ARG A 10 -15.51 11.60 -1.15
CA ARG A 10 -16.68 10.71 -1.12
C ARG A 10 -17.41 10.88 0.20
N ASN A 11 -18.71 11.16 0.14
CA ASN A 11 -19.56 11.33 1.32
C ASN A 11 -18.96 12.30 2.36
N GLY A 12 -18.42 13.44 1.90
CA GLY A 12 -17.80 14.45 2.75
C GLY A 12 -16.45 14.08 3.36
N ARG A 13 -15.83 12.96 2.94
CA ARG A 13 -14.49 12.55 3.35
C ARG A 13 -13.51 12.65 2.20
N LYS A 14 -12.37 13.27 2.48
CA LYS A 14 -11.22 13.33 1.59
C LYS A 14 -10.39 12.06 1.73
N ILE A 15 -10.16 11.35 0.64
CA ILE A 15 -9.41 10.10 0.55
C ILE A 15 -8.20 10.35 -0.34
N GLY A 16 -7.00 10.23 0.23
CA GLY A 16 -5.75 10.26 -0.49
C GLY A 16 -5.42 8.89 -1.06
N ILE A 17 -4.99 8.81 -2.31
CA ILE A 17 -4.57 7.56 -2.95
C ILE A 17 -3.15 7.78 -3.50
N ILE A 18 -2.20 6.98 -3.01
CA ILE A 18 -0.78 7.04 -3.38
C ILE A 18 -0.46 5.82 -4.25
N GLY A 19 0.15 6.02 -5.42
CA GLY A 19 0.67 4.92 -6.22
C GLY A 19 2.12 4.60 -5.86
N VAL A 20 2.45 3.32 -5.69
CA VAL A 20 3.83 2.87 -5.45
C VAL A 20 4.13 1.58 -6.21
N ILE A 21 5.37 1.46 -6.68
CA ILE A 21 5.88 0.29 -7.41
C ILE A 21 7.27 -0.04 -6.88
N LEU A 22 7.64 -1.31 -6.96
CA LEU A 22 8.89 -1.87 -6.46
C LEU A 22 10.12 -1.10 -6.96
N LYS A 23 11.05 -0.79 -6.05
CA LYS A 23 12.31 -0.10 -6.32
C LYS A 23 13.20 -0.86 -7.30
N THR A 24 13.10 -2.18 -7.31
CA THR A 24 13.89 -3.07 -8.16
C THR A 24 13.20 -3.40 -9.49
N THR A 25 12.19 -2.63 -9.90
CA THR A 25 11.46 -2.83 -11.17
C THR A 25 12.41 -2.85 -12.38
N ASP A 26 13.49 -2.09 -12.35
CA ASP A 26 14.52 -2.07 -13.39
C ASP A 26 15.30 -3.37 -13.55
N ASN A 27 15.29 -4.24 -12.53
CA ASN A 27 15.90 -5.57 -12.60
C ASN A 27 14.98 -6.61 -13.26
N ILE A 28 13.67 -6.35 -13.34
CA ILE A 28 12.65 -7.33 -13.78
C ILE A 28 11.87 -6.88 -15.03
N ALA A 29 12.10 -5.65 -15.50
CA ALA A 29 11.43 -5.08 -16.67
C ALA A 29 12.33 -4.13 -17.46
N ASN A 30 11.96 -3.85 -18.70
CA ASN A 30 12.62 -2.82 -19.51
C ASN A 30 12.03 -1.43 -19.18
N THR A 31 12.76 -0.66 -18.38
CA THR A 31 12.29 0.62 -17.81
C THR A 31 12.94 1.85 -18.46
N GLY A 32 13.87 1.64 -19.41
CA GLY A 32 14.57 2.71 -20.11
C GLY A 32 15.42 3.58 -19.16
N LYS A 33 15.04 4.86 -19.00
CA LYS A 33 15.76 5.84 -18.18
C LYS A 33 15.07 6.15 -16.84
N LEU A 34 14.02 5.39 -16.51
CA LEU A 34 13.31 5.59 -15.25
C LEU A 34 14.22 5.23 -14.07
N LYS A 35 14.04 5.95 -12.96
CA LYS A 35 14.65 5.64 -11.68
C LYS A 35 13.54 5.37 -10.69
N PHE A 36 13.73 4.34 -9.87
CA PHE A 36 12.78 3.94 -8.87
C PHE A 36 13.35 4.26 -7.50
N SER A 37 12.59 5.03 -6.72
CA SER A 37 12.98 5.48 -5.38
C SER A 37 12.56 4.46 -4.33
N ASP A 38 13.04 4.62 -3.10
CA ASP A 38 12.58 3.81 -1.96
C ASP A 38 11.06 3.98 -1.75
N GLU A 39 10.39 2.86 -1.57
CA GLU A 39 8.94 2.77 -1.48
C GLU A 39 8.42 3.45 -0.21
N SER A 40 9.04 3.15 0.94
CA SER A 40 8.61 3.67 2.24
C SER A 40 8.83 5.17 2.33
N GLU A 41 9.99 5.65 1.89
CA GLU A 41 10.29 7.09 1.86
C GLU A 41 9.35 7.85 0.92
N SER A 42 9.07 7.28 -0.26
CA SER A 42 8.19 7.90 -1.26
C SER A 42 6.74 7.96 -0.77
N VAL A 43 6.24 6.88 -0.18
CA VAL A 43 4.89 6.82 0.39
C VAL A 43 4.76 7.79 1.56
N LYS A 44 5.74 7.83 2.47
CA LYS A 44 5.74 8.74 3.62
C LYS A 44 5.60 10.20 3.19
N ALA A 45 6.45 10.64 2.26
CA ALA A 45 6.45 12.02 1.79
C ALA A 45 5.10 12.43 1.17
N GLU A 46 4.47 11.51 0.44
CA GLU A 46 3.18 11.76 -0.21
C GLU A 46 2.00 11.68 0.78
N ALA A 47 2.08 10.79 1.77
CA ALA A 47 1.09 10.69 2.85
C ALA A 47 1.06 11.97 3.69
N GLU A 48 2.22 12.49 4.07
CA GLU A 48 2.35 13.77 4.80
C GLU A 48 1.74 14.93 3.99
N LEU A 49 1.98 14.98 2.67
CA LEU A 49 1.40 15.98 1.78
C LEU A 49 -0.13 15.89 1.72
N LEU A 50 -0.68 14.70 1.51
CA LEU A 50 -2.13 14.47 1.46
C LEU A 50 -2.78 14.78 2.81
N LYS A 51 -2.11 14.46 3.92
CA LYS A 51 -2.57 14.80 5.27
C LYS A 51 -2.69 16.31 5.44
N GLN A 52 -1.69 17.08 5.01
CA GLN A 52 -1.73 18.55 5.04
C GLN A 52 -2.85 19.13 4.16
N GLN A 53 -3.24 18.44 3.09
CA GLN A 53 -4.39 18.80 2.24
C GLN A 53 -5.76 18.42 2.85
N GLY A 54 -5.75 17.81 4.04
CA GLY A 54 -6.92 17.43 4.82
C GLY A 54 -7.46 16.05 4.48
N ALA A 55 -6.65 15.13 3.95
CA ALA A 55 -7.04 13.74 3.80
C ALA A 55 -7.46 13.14 5.15
N ASN A 56 -8.64 12.55 5.17
CA ASN A 56 -9.18 11.84 6.32
C ASN A 56 -8.73 10.38 6.33
N ILE A 57 -8.49 9.81 5.15
CA ILE A 57 -8.07 8.43 4.92
C ILE A 57 -6.98 8.45 3.84
N ILE A 58 -5.90 7.68 4.02
CA ILE A 58 -4.84 7.51 3.02
C ILE A 58 -4.68 6.04 2.65
N ILE A 59 -4.85 5.76 1.35
CA ILE A 59 -4.73 4.45 0.74
C ILE A 59 -3.46 4.42 -0.10
N VAL A 60 -2.62 3.41 0.10
CA VAL A 60 -1.49 3.09 -0.77
C VAL A 60 -1.95 2.00 -1.75
N LEU A 61 -1.93 2.30 -3.04
CA LEU A 61 -2.14 1.32 -4.10
C LEU A 61 -0.78 0.84 -4.59
N SER A 62 -0.40 -0.37 -4.17
CA SER A 62 0.95 -0.91 -4.28
C SER A 62 1.05 -2.05 -5.28
N HIS A 63 2.19 -2.09 -5.97
CA HIS A 63 2.64 -3.27 -6.73
C HIS A 63 4.07 -3.66 -6.30
N CYS A 64 4.26 -3.84 -4.99
CA CYS A 64 5.57 -4.16 -4.41
C CYS A 64 5.68 -5.59 -3.84
N GLY A 65 4.58 -6.27 -3.59
CA GLY A 65 4.56 -7.59 -2.94
C GLY A 65 4.24 -7.46 -1.46
N LEU A 66 3.62 -8.49 -0.89
CA LEU A 66 3.16 -8.46 0.51
C LEU A 66 4.30 -8.15 1.50
N ASP A 67 5.49 -8.72 1.29
CA ASP A 67 6.67 -8.49 2.14
C ASP A 67 7.09 -7.01 2.15
N VAL A 68 7.10 -6.37 0.98
CA VAL A 68 7.41 -4.94 0.87
C VAL A 68 6.26 -4.08 1.38
N ASP A 69 5.01 -4.51 1.19
CA ASP A 69 3.83 -3.82 1.73
C ASP A 69 3.83 -3.81 3.26
N GLU A 70 4.25 -4.89 3.92
CA GLU A 70 4.45 -4.94 5.37
C GLU A 70 5.57 -3.98 5.83
N ILE A 71 6.65 -3.86 5.05
CA ILE A 71 7.74 -2.90 5.31
C ILE A 71 7.25 -1.46 5.16
N ILE A 72 6.48 -1.14 4.12
CA ILE A 72 5.85 0.17 3.91
C ILE A 72 4.91 0.47 5.09
N ALA A 73 4.06 -0.49 5.46
CA ALA A 73 3.14 -0.35 6.59
C ALA A 73 3.86 -0.06 7.92
N ALA A 74 5.04 -0.64 8.14
CA ALA A 74 5.82 -0.40 9.34
C ALA A 74 6.56 0.95 9.33
N ASN A 75 7.01 1.42 8.16
CA ASN A 75 8.02 2.48 8.07
C ASN A 75 7.56 3.78 7.40
N ALA A 76 6.44 3.80 6.67
CA ALA A 76 5.98 4.97 5.91
C ALA A 76 5.25 6.03 6.75
N GLY A 77 5.40 5.98 8.09
CA GLY A 77 4.84 6.95 9.01
C GLY A 77 3.37 6.67 9.39
N PRO A 78 2.79 7.50 10.28
CA PRO A 78 1.51 7.22 10.93
C PRO A 78 0.28 7.60 10.10
N ASP A 79 0.46 8.19 8.91
CA ASP A 79 -0.63 8.77 8.14
C ASP A 79 -1.32 7.80 7.18
N ILE A 80 -0.72 6.62 6.92
CA ILE A 80 -1.30 5.59 6.06
C ILE A 80 -2.30 4.73 6.83
N ASP A 81 -3.42 4.38 6.21
CA ASP A 81 -4.47 3.57 6.83
C ASP A 81 -4.60 2.19 6.18
N ILE A 82 -4.47 2.14 4.84
CA ILE A 82 -4.73 0.94 4.04
C ILE A 82 -3.66 0.79 2.96
N ILE A 83 -3.21 -0.43 2.72
CA ILE A 83 -2.44 -0.82 1.55
C ILE A 83 -3.25 -1.84 0.73
N VAL A 84 -3.47 -1.52 -0.54
CA VAL A 84 -4.04 -2.44 -1.53
C VAL A 84 -2.89 -2.89 -2.42
N GLY A 85 -2.37 -4.08 -2.14
CA GLY A 85 -1.15 -4.64 -2.71
C GLY A 85 -1.33 -5.47 -3.99
N GLY A 86 -0.19 -5.97 -4.49
CA GLY A 86 -0.08 -6.72 -5.74
C GLY A 86 1.27 -7.44 -5.83
N HIS A 87 1.73 -7.76 -7.05
CA HIS A 87 3.03 -8.38 -7.37
C HIS A 87 3.22 -9.84 -6.92
N SER A 88 3.07 -10.16 -5.63
CA SER A 88 3.40 -11.48 -5.06
C SER A 88 2.35 -12.57 -5.31
N HIS A 89 1.21 -12.23 -5.92
CA HIS A 89 0.04 -13.11 -6.08
C HIS A 89 -0.42 -13.75 -4.76
N THR A 90 -0.30 -13.01 -3.65
CA THR A 90 -0.63 -13.52 -2.33
C THR A 90 -2.13 -13.59 -2.14
N PHE A 91 -2.64 -14.80 -1.89
CA PHE A 91 -4.03 -15.02 -1.54
C PHE A 91 -4.21 -14.86 -0.03
N LEU A 92 -5.02 -13.89 0.38
CA LEU A 92 -5.36 -13.62 1.78
C LEU A 92 -6.83 -13.97 2.02
N TYR A 93 -7.11 -14.68 3.12
CA TYR A 93 -8.46 -15.06 3.52
C TYR A 93 -8.55 -15.34 5.02
N THR A 94 -9.64 -14.91 5.64
CA THR A 94 -9.94 -15.17 7.06
C THR A 94 -11.01 -16.25 7.21
N GLY A 95 -10.67 -17.34 7.89
CA GLY A 95 -11.55 -18.49 8.11
C GLY A 95 -11.54 -19.53 6.98
N ASP A 96 -12.47 -20.48 7.04
CA ASP A 96 -12.53 -21.60 6.09
C ASP A 96 -13.15 -21.19 4.74
N HIS A 97 -12.48 -21.57 3.64
CA HIS A 97 -12.92 -21.26 2.26
C HIS A 97 -12.97 -22.50 1.34
N PRO A 98 -13.78 -23.53 1.64
CA PRO A 98 -13.76 -24.80 0.89
C PRO A 98 -14.15 -24.68 -0.60
N LYS A 99 -14.74 -23.55 -1.02
CA LYS A 99 -15.18 -23.29 -2.40
C LYS A 99 -14.21 -22.42 -3.21
N ILE A 100 -13.22 -21.81 -2.57
CA ILE A 100 -12.26 -20.92 -3.22
C ILE A 100 -10.96 -21.71 -3.42
N PRO A 101 -10.51 -21.92 -4.68
CA PRO A 101 -9.22 -22.55 -4.93
C PRO A 101 -8.07 -21.72 -4.40
N GLY A 102 -7.01 -22.39 -3.93
CA GLY A 102 -5.82 -21.75 -3.36
C GLY A 102 -5.71 -21.99 -1.85
N THR A 103 -4.51 -21.78 -1.32
CA THR A 103 -4.24 -21.84 0.12
C THR A 103 -4.00 -20.43 0.61
N SER A 104 -4.78 -20.00 1.60
CA SER A 104 -4.57 -18.70 2.24
C SER A 104 -3.16 -18.61 2.80
N GLN A 105 -2.45 -17.52 2.48
CA GLN A 105 -1.11 -17.23 2.97
C GLN A 105 -1.14 -16.26 4.16
N GLY A 106 -2.32 -15.78 4.56
CA GLY A 106 -2.52 -14.85 5.66
C GLY A 106 -3.98 -14.42 5.78
N GLU A 107 -4.30 -13.77 6.89
CA GLU A 107 -5.65 -13.26 7.13
C GLU A 107 -6.02 -12.14 6.14
N TYR A 108 -7.30 -11.99 5.83
CA TYR A 108 -7.81 -10.83 5.08
C TYR A 108 -8.59 -9.92 6.04
N PRO A 109 -8.11 -8.69 6.33
CA PRO A 109 -6.82 -8.13 5.95
C PRO A 109 -5.66 -8.64 6.82
N THR A 110 -4.44 -8.59 6.28
CA THR A 110 -3.22 -8.66 7.09
C THR A 110 -3.10 -7.34 7.86
N VAL A 111 -2.74 -7.40 9.14
CA VAL A 111 -2.70 -6.21 10.01
C VAL A 111 -1.30 -5.96 10.53
N VAL A 112 -0.73 -4.81 10.17
CA VAL A 112 0.51 -4.31 10.76
C VAL A 112 0.16 -3.26 11.81
N THR A 113 0.62 -3.47 13.04
CA THR A 113 0.41 -2.50 14.14
C THR A 113 1.67 -1.67 14.33
N GLN A 114 1.57 -0.37 14.10
CA GLN A 114 2.65 0.59 14.28
C GLN A 114 2.85 0.96 15.75
N GLN A 115 3.97 1.63 16.04
CA GLN A 115 4.21 2.24 17.34
C GLN A 115 3.08 3.23 17.68
N GLY A 116 2.51 3.13 18.88
CA GLY A 116 1.34 3.92 19.29
C GLY A 116 -0.01 3.25 19.02
N GLY A 117 -0.01 2.04 18.43
CA GLY A 117 -1.22 1.22 18.27
C GLY A 117 -2.06 1.51 17.03
N HIS A 118 -1.61 2.42 16.17
CA HIS A 118 -2.21 2.62 14.84
C HIS A 118 -2.08 1.34 14.00
N LYS A 119 -3.14 0.98 13.30
CA LYS A 119 -3.20 -0.27 12.52
C LYS A 119 -3.30 0.06 11.05
N VAL A 120 -2.39 -0.50 10.27
CA VAL A 120 -2.42 -0.45 8.81
C VAL A 120 -2.96 -1.79 8.30
N LEU A 121 -4.01 -1.72 7.48
CA LEU A 121 -4.65 -2.89 6.89
C LEU A 121 -4.08 -3.15 5.50
N ILE A 122 -3.59 -4.37 5.26
CA ILE A 122 -3.02 -4.78 3.99
C ILE A 122 -3.94 -5.83 3.35
N VAL A 123 -4.31 -5.61 2.09
CA VAL A 123 -5.12 -6.53 1.30
C VAL A 123 -4.47 -6.77 -0.06
N GLN A 124 -4.73 -7.94 -0.64
CA GLN A 124 -4.26 -8.31 -1.98
C GLN A 124 -5.27 -9.25 -2.63
N ALA A 125 -5.40 -9.20 -3.96
CA ALA A 125 -6.28 -10.04 -4.76
C ALA A 125 -5.78 -10.20 -6.20
#